data_AF-A0A842WX12-F1
#
_entry.id   AF-A0A842WX12-F1
#
_cell.length_a   1.000
_cell.length_b   1.000
_cell.length_c   1.000
_cell.angle_alpha   90.00
_cell.angle_beta   90.00
_cell.angle_gamma   90.00
#
_symmetry.space_group_name_H-M   'P 1'
#
loop_
_entity.id
_entity.type
_entity.pdbx_description
1 polymer ?
#
loop_
_entity_poly.entity_id
_entity_poly.type
_entity_poly.pdbx_seq_one_letter_code
_entity_poly.pdbx_strand_id
1 'polypeptide(L)'
;MTYGFLVFYRYKLMAEQEAREAKEFWMKFSEESWPKELRIVGDYRYAWGTEWSGFLVVETDDPQMFFKFWPHFRDKTRWYIENTRTVIGIKRDSDQLLESQ
;
A
#
# COMPACT_ATOMS: atom_id res chain seq x y z
N MET A 1 2.97 19.26 -3.03
CA MET A 1 1.84 18.82 -2.19
C MET A 1 1.83 17.31 -2.25
N THR A 2 2.18 16.63 -1.16
CA THR A 2 2.36 15.18 -1.17
C THR A 2 1.06 14.50 -0.76
N TYR A 3 0.64 13.52 -1.55
CA TYR A 3 -0.53 12.68 -1.28
C TYR A 3 -0.07 11.41 -0.58
N GLY A 4 -0.73 11.07 0.53
CA GLY A 4 -0.53 9.85 1.28
C GLY A 4 -1.65 8.85 1.01
N PHE A 5 -1.29 7.61 0.77
CA PHE A 5 -2.20 6.50 0.53
C PHE A 5 -1.92 5.42 1.57
N LEU A 6 -2.88 5.22 2.46
CA LEU A 6 -2.86 4.11 3.41
C LEU A 6 -3.68 2.97 2.81
N VAL A 7 -3.00 1.92 2.38
CA VAL A 7 -3.59 0.77 1.70
C VAL A 7 -3.62 -0.40 2.67
N PHE A 8 -4.78 -0.69 3.23
CA PHE A 8 -5.02 -1.93 3.94
C PHE A 8 -5.17 -3.09 2.96
N TYR A 9 -4.63 -4.25 3.32
CA TYR A 9 -4.80 -5.48 2.57
C TYR A 9 -5.21 -6.63 3.50
N ARG A 10 -6.01 -7.55 2.96
CA ARG A 10 -6.36 -8.81 3.63
C ARG A 10 -5.87 -9.98 2.80
N TYR A 11 -5.05 -10.83 3.39
CA TYR A 11 -4.63 -12.07 2.75
C TYR A 11 -5.77 -13.07 2.71
N LYS A 12 -5.77 -13.91 1.68
CA LYS A 12 -6.59 -15.13 1.70
C LYS A 12 -6.05 -16.11 2.75
N LEU A 13 -6.90 -17.01 3.20
CA LEU A 13 -6.45 -18.22 3.88
C LEU A 13 -5.57 -19.02 2.91
N MET A 14 -4.32 -19.23 3.30
CA MET A 14 -3.28 -19.85 2.46
C MET A 14 -2.52 -20.88 3.29
N ALA A 15 -2.03 -21.92 2.63
CA ALA A 15 -1.07 -22.84 3.23
C ALA A 15 0.31 -22.17 3.39
N GLU A 16 1.19 -22.74 4.21
CA GLU A 16 2.53 -22.19 4.45
C GLU A 16 3.35 -22.03 3.15
N GLN A 17 3.23 -22.99 2.23
CA GLN A 17 3.92 -22.95 0.94
C GLN A 17 3.43 -21.78 0.07
N GLU A 18 2.12 -21.57 -0.03
CA GLU A 18 1.53 -20.46 -0.77
C GLU A 18 1.90 -19.11 -0.13
N ALA A 19 1.95 -19.03 1.19
CA ALA A 19 2.40 -17.82 1.89
C ALA A 19 3.87 -17.49 1.60
N ARG A 20 4.73 -18.50 1.44
CA ARG A 20 6.12 -18.31 1.03
C ARG A 20 6.21 -17.79 -0.40
N GLU A 21 5.47 -18.38 -1.33
CA GLU A 21 5.40 -17.93 -2.72
C GLU A 21 4.87 -16.50 -2.82
N ALA A 22 3.87 -16.13 -2.02
CA ALA A 22 3.31 -14.78 -1.97
C ALA A 22 4.34 -13.76 -1.50
N LYS A 23 5.17 -14.14 -0.51
CA LYS A 23 6.28 -13.30 -0.03
C LYS A 23 7.35 -13.10 -1.10
N GLU A 24 7.77 -14.18 -1.75
CA GLU A 24 8.79 -14.13 -2.82
C GLU A 24 8.29 -13.31 -4.02
N PHE A 25 7.02 -13.47 -4.38
CA PHE A 25 6.35 -12.66 -5.38
C PHE A 25 6.34 -11.17 -5.00
N TRP A 26 5.92 -10.84 -3.77
CA TRP A 26 5.84 -9.46 -3.31
C TRP A 26 7.19 -8.75 -3.41
N MET A 27 8.27 -9.39 -2.94
CA MET A 27 9.62 -8.84 -3.03
C MET A 27 9.98 -8.48 -4.47
N LYS A 28 9.86 -9.44 -5.41
CA LYS A 28 10.17 -9.21 -6.83
C LYS A 28 9.28 -8.13 -7.45
N PHE A 29 7.98 -8.18 -7.19
CA PHE A 29 7.02 -7.22 -7.74
C PHE A 29 7.30 -5.79 -7.26
N SER A 30 7.60 -5.61 -5.96
CA SER A 30 7.95 -4.31 -5.39
C SER A 30 9.26 -3.73 -5.92
N GLU A 31 10.20 -4.57 -6.35
CA GLU A 31 11.49 -4.14 -6.91
C GLU A 31 11.39 -3.84 -8.41
N GLU A 32 10.70 -4.70 -9.17
CA GLU A 32 10.72 -4.64 -10.65
C GLU A 32 9.57 -3.83 -11.24
N SER A 33 8.38 -3.89 -10.64
CA SER A 33 7.14 -3.37 -11.24
C SER A 33 6.65 -2.08 -10.57
N TRP A 34 7.27 -1.66 -9.47
CA TRP A 34 6.83 -0.51 -8.71
C TRP A 34 7.27 0.81 -9.40
N PRO A 35 6.36 1.77 -9.64
CA PRO A 35 6.71 3.05 -10.26
C PRO A 35 7.65 3.87 -9.38
N LYS A 36 8.66 4.52 -9.99
CA LYS A 36 9.66 5.33 -9.26
C LYS A 36 9.04 6.55 -8.58
N GLU A 37 7.93 7.04 -9.12
CA GLU A 37 7.19 8.20 -8.65
C GLU A 37 6.25 7.87 -7.46
N LEU A 38 6.06 6.58 -7.15
CA LEU A 38 5.33 6.11 -5.98
C LEU A 38 6.33 5.62 -4.93
N ARG A 39 6.44 6.34 -3.82
CA ARG A 39 7.35 5.97 -2.74
C ARG A 39 6.62 5.11 -1.71
N ILE A 40 7.09 3.89 -1.45
CA ILE A 40 6.64 3.11 -0.29
C ILE A 40 7.35 3.71 0.93
N VAL A 41 6.60 4.37 1.80
CA VAL A 41 7.09 4.94 3.07
C VAL A 41 7.20 3.85 4.13
N GLY A 42 6.31 2.87 4.09
CA GLY A 42 6.40 1.70 4.95
C GLY A 42 5.46 0.57 4.54
N ASP A 43 5.92 -0.65 4.80
CA ASP A 43 5.15 -1.89 4.67
C ASP A 43 5.02 -2.52 6.06
N TYR A 44 3.80 -2.55 6.58
CA TYR A 44 3.50 -2.94 7.95
C TYR A 44 2.80 -4.27 7.97
N ARG A 45 3.49 -5.26 8.54
CA ARG A 45 2.91 -6.56 8.88
C ARG A 45 1.99 -6.39 10.08
N TYR A 46 0.74 -6.87 9.95
CA TYR A 46 -0.32 -6.78 10.94
C TYR A 46 -0.91 -5.37 11.09
N ALA A 47 -2.24 -5.28 10.95
CA ALA A 47 -3.01 -4.07 11.21
C ALA A 47 -3.83 -4.23 12.49
N TRP A 48 -3.15 -4.33 13.64
CA TRP A 48 -3.81 -4.53 14.94
C TRP A 48 -4.89 -3.48 15.23
N GLY A 49 -5.98 -3.92 15.85
CA GLY A 49 -7.18 -3.09 16.05
C GLY A 49 -8.07 -2.99 14.81
N THR A 50 -7.77 -3.74 13.73
CA THR A 50 -8.59 -3.80 12.52
C THR A 50 -8.77 -5.25 12.05
N GLU A 51 -9.65 -5.46 11.07
CA GLU A 51 -9.85 -6.75 10.39
C GLU A 51 -8.82 -7.05 9.28
N TRP A 52 -7.88 -6.13 9.04
CA TRP A 52 -6.92 -6.23 7.93
C TRP A 52 -5.66 -6.98 8.34
N SER A 53 -5.03 -7.66 7.37
CA SER A 53 -3.80 -8.43 7.61
C SER A 53 -2.56 -7.53 7.74
N GLY A 54 -2.58 -6.35 7.15
CA GLY A 54 -1.49 -5.39 7.15
C GLY A 54 -1.85 -4.16 6.34
N PHE A 55 -0.91 -3.23 6.22
CA PHE A 55 -1.10 -2.04 5.41
C PHE A 55 0.20 -1.50 4.82
N LEU A 56 0.08 -0.82 3.69
CA LEU A 56 1.15 -0.07 3.04
C LEU A 56 0.88 1.43 3.22
N VAL A 57 1.94 2.20 3.45
CA VAL A 57 1.92 3.65 3.36
C VAL A 57 2.68 4.04 2.11
N VAL A 58 1.98 4.65 1.16
CA VAL A 58 2.54 5.10 -0.12
C VAL A 58 2.41 6.61 -0.23
N GLU A 59 3.46 7.29 -0.68
CA GLU A 59 3.45 8.72 -0.93
C GLU A 59 3.78 9.02 -2.39
N THR A 60 3.15 10.07 -2.94
CA THR A 60 3.52 10.61 -4.26
C THR A 60 3.13 12.09 -4.35
N ASP A 61 3.80 12.80 -5.24
CA ASP A 61 3.49 14.20 -5.56
C ASP A 61 2.50 14.30 -6.77
N ASP A 62 2.23 13.18 -7.47
CA ASP A 62 1.20 13.08 -8.50
C ASP A 62 0.21 11.93 -8.18
N PRO A 63 -1.00 12.22 -7.69
CA PRO A 63 -1.97 11.19 -7.32
C PRO A 63 -2.45 10.37 -8.53
N GLN A 64 -2.33 10.88 -9.76
CA GLN A 64 -2.69 10.12 -10.97
C GLN A 64 -1.79 8.90 -11.16
N MET A 65 -0.53 8.96 -10.69
CA MET A 65 0.39 7.82 -10.73
C MET A 65 -0.14 6.66 -9.90
N PHE A 66 -0.70 6.95 -8.72
CA PHE A 66 -1.31 5.92 -7.88
C PHE A 66 -2.51 5.28 -8.60
N PHE A 67 -3.44 6.08 -9.12
CA PHE A 67 -4.63 5.55 -9.78
C PHE A 67 -4.33 4.77 -11.08
N LYS A 68 -3.26 5.10 -11.80
CA LYS A 68 -2.80 4.34 -12.97
C LYS A 68 -2.18 3.00 -12.59
N PHE A 69 -1.37 2.98 -11.53
CA PHE A 69 -0.69 1.78 -11.06
C PHE A 69 -1.60 0.82 -10.29
N TRP A 70 -2.56 1.36 -9.52
CA TRP A 70 -3.38 0.59 -8.59
C TRP A 70 -4.18 -0.57 -9.22
N PRO A 71 -4.77 -0.44 -10.42
CA PRO A 71 -5.37 -1.57 -11.12
C PRO A 71 -4.38 -2.69 -11.41
N HIS A 72 -3.15 -2.35 -11.81
CA HIS A 72 -2.10 -3.34 -12.08
C HIS A 72 -1.67 -4.07 -10.80
N PHE A 73 -1.48 -3.33 -9.70
CA PHE A 73 -1.24 -3.91 -8.38
C PHE A 73 -2.32 -4.94 -8.03
N ARG A 74 -3.60 -4.52 -8.06
CA ARG A 74 -4.71 -5.41 -7.65
C ARG A 74 -4.83 -6.64 -8.53
N ASP A 75 -4.59 -6.52 -9.83
CA ASP A 75 -4.59 -7.65 -10.75
C ASP A 75 -3.48 -8.66 -10.40
N LYS A 76 -2.26 -8.16 -10.20
CA LYS A 76 -1.08 -8.97 -9.90
C LYS A 76 -1.12 -9.63 -8.52
N THR A 77 -1.74 -8.99 -7.54
CA THR A 77 -1.83 -9.51 -6.17
C THR A 77 -3.12 -10.29 -5.88
N ARG A 78 -4.08 -10.36 -6.83
CA ARG A 78 -5.41 -10.96 -6.63
C ARG A 78 -5.38 -12.42 -6.17
N TRP A 79 -4.33 -13.15 -6.52
CA TRP A 79 -4.24 -14.57 -6.21
C TRP A 79 -4.04 -14.82 -4.70
N TYR A 80 -3.38 -13.91 -3.97
CA TYR A 80 -3.12 -14.03 -2.51
C TYR A 80 -3.75 -12.92 -1.65
N ILE A 81 -4.13 -11.78 -2.24
CA ILE A 81 -4.87 -10.72 -1.56
C ILE A 81 -6.36 -10.86 -1.88
N GLU A 82 -7.17 -10.99 -0.84
CA GLU A 82 -8.62 -11.14 -0.92
C GLU A 82 -9.30 -9.78 -1.13
N ASN A 83 -8.92 -8.80 -0.31
CA ASN A 83 -9.54 -7.48 -0.32
C ASN A 83 -8.52 -6.39 0.01
N THR A 84 -8.82 -5.17 -0.44
CA THR A 84 -8.02 -3.98 -0.15
C THR A 84 -8.92 -2.81 0.19
N ARG A 85 -8.46 -1.93 1.07
CA ARG A 85 -9.13 -0.66 1.37
C ARG A 85 -8.10 0.45 1.39
N THR A 86 -8.34 1.52 0.63
CA THR A 86 -7.43 2.65 0.54
C THR A 86 -8.04 3.86 1.23
N VAL A 87 -7.29 4.49 2.13
CA VAL A 87 -7.56 5.81 2.68
C VAL A 87 -6.57 6.79 2.06
N ILE A 88 -7.06 7.91 1.55
CA ILE A 88 -6.25 8.91 0.85
C ILE A 88 -6.27 10.19 1.67
N GLY A 89 -5.09 10.79 1.86
CA GLY A 89 -4.91 12.06 2.52
C GLY A 89 -3.89 12.93 1.81
N ILE A 90 -3.83 14.19 2.21
CA ILE A 90 -2.80 15.13 1.80
C ILE A 90 -1.90 15.36 3.01
N LYS A 91 -0.60 15.16 2.83
CA LYS A 91 0.40 15.42 3.86
C LYS A 91 0.48 16.93 4.10
N ARG A 92 0.38 17.31 5.36
CA ARG A 92 0.62 18.68 5.82
C ARG A 92 2.07 18.81 6.25
N ASP A 93 2.65 19.98 6.02
CA ASP A 93 3.91 20.33 6.64
C ASP A 93 3.68 20.63 8.13
N SER A 94 4.63 20.25 8.97
CA SER A 94 4.57 20.38 10.44
C SER A 94 4.21 21.80 10.89
N ASP A 95 4.61 22.80 10.12
CA ASP A 95 4.42 24.22 10.42
C ASP A 95 2.96 24.68 10.22
N GLN A 96 2.19 23.99 9.36
CA GLN A 96 0.79 24.33 9.08
C GLN A 96 -0.18 23.93 10.19
N LEU A 97 0.27 23.13 11.17
CA LEU A 97 -0.52 22.73 12.32
C LEU A 97 -0.77 23.90 13.29
N LEU A 98 0.13 24.88 13.31
CA LEU A 98 0.06 26.04 14.21
C LEU A 98 -0.84 27.18 13.70
N GLU A 99 -1.19 27.19 12.41
CA GLU A 99 -2.02 28.25 11.81
C GLU A 99 -3.53 27.94 11.87
N SER A 100 -3.92 26.75 12.33
CA SER A 100 -5.33 26.30 12.35
C SER A 100 -5.92 26.13 13.75
N GLN A 101 -5.28 26.68 14.79
CA GLN A 101 -5.84 26.80 16.15
C GLN A 101 -6.18 28.25 16.49
#